data_AF-A0A1Z4QNW8-F1
#
_entry.id   AF-A0A1Z4QNW8-F1
#
_cell.length_a   1.000
_cell.length_b   1.000
_cell.length_c   1.000
_cell.angle_alpha   90.00
_cell.angle_beta   90.00
_cell.angle_gamma   90.00
#
_symmetry.space_group_name_H-M   'P 1'
#
loop_
_entity.id
_entity.type
_entity.pdbx_description
1 polymer ?
#
loop_
_entity_poly.entity_id
_entity_poly.type
_entity_poly.pdbx_seq_one_letter_code
_entity_poly.pdbx_strand_id
1 'polypeptide(L)'
;MKLSKVDLSSLLAIAHSDGCLQLVLDRGDEIELMAIPAPVQAYEGLQQLHELIAEPSTLPFAEEPIAMLPVSSSMAYAVGYDSHEQILQVEFQSGAVYQYSGVDEETWEDLHSADSIGQFFNQEIKGKYDCERIDY
;
A
#
# COMPACT_ATOMS: atom_id res chain seq x y z
N MET A 1 37.06 15.25 2.79
CA MET A 1 35.64 15.45 3.11
C MET A 1 35.43 15.05 4.56
N LYS A 2 34.84 15.91 5.39
CA LYS A 2 34.58 15.63 6.82
C LYS A 2 33.10 15.32 6.97
N LEU A 3 32.79 14.17 7.55
CA LEU A 3 31.41 13.76 7.84
C LEU A 3 31.08 14.16 9.27
N SER A 4 29.93 14.81 9.45
CA SER A 4 29.39 15.17 10.76
C SER A 4 27.96 14.62 10.83
N LYS A 5 27.62 14.02 11.97
CA LYS A 5 26.23 13.66 12.24
C LYS A 5 25.42 14.95 12.43
N VAL A 6 24.31 15.05 11.71
CA VAL A 6 23.32 16.12 11.90
C VAL A 6 22.13 15.49 12.60
N ASP A 7 21.67 16.12 13.69
CA ASP A 7 20.45 15.73 14.39
C ASP A 7 19.28 16.56 13.86
N LEU A 8 18.26 15.89 13.34
CA LEU A 8 17.06 16.49 12.76
C LEU A 8 15.79 16.03 13.48
N SER A 9 15.90 15.46 14.69
CA SER A 9 14.77 14.91 15.45
C SER A 9 13.66 15.92 15.76
N SER A 10 13.97 17.21 15.82
CA SER A 10 13.00 18.28 16.04
C SER A 10 12.39 18.87 14.76
N LEU A 11 12.76 18.37 13.56
CA LEU A 11 12.24 18.88 12.29
C LEU A 11 10.96 18.15 11.91
N LEU A 12 9.86 18.89 11.75
CA LEU A 12 8.54 18.36 11.41
C LEU A 12 8.25 18.39 9.91
N ALA A 13 8.62 19.48 9.22
CA ALA A 13 8.34 19.65 7.80
C ALA A 13 9.35 20.59 7.11
N ILE A 14 9.47 20.43 5.78
CA ILE A 14 10.32 21.25 4.92
C ILE A 14 9.53 21.67 3.67
N ALA A 15 9.64 22.94 3.29
CA ALA A 15 9.14 23.44 2.01
C ALA A 15 10.18 24.37 1.35
N HIS A 16 10.00 24.69 0.07
CA HIS A 16 10.81 25.69 -0.64
C HIS A 16 9.92 26.73 -1.30
N SER A 17 10.19 28.01 -1.02
CA SER A 17 9.55 29.12 -1.70
C SER A 17 10.51 30.31 -1.76
N ASP A 18 10.42 31.11 -2.82
CA ASP A 18 11.15 32.39 -2.94
C ASP A 18 12.67 32.29 -2.66
N GLY A 19 13.30 31.18 -3.05
CA GLY A 19 14.74 30.97 -2.84
C GLY A 19 15.13 30.65 -1.39
N CYS A 20 14.17 30.29 -0.54
CA CYS A 20 14.39 29.90 0.84
C CYS A 20 13.79 28.50 1.11
N LEU A 21 14.50 27.73 1.93
CA LEU A 21 13.93 26.56 2.61
C LEU A 21 13.17 27.03 3.84
N GLN A 22 11.89 26.67 3.93
CA GLN A 22 11.08 26.82 5.12
C GLN A 22 11.16 25.54 5.94
N LEU A 23 11.49 25.66 7.22
CA LEU A 23 11.66 24.57 8.16
C LEU A 23 10.66 24.75 9.29
N VAL A 24 9.84 23.72 9.54
CA VAL A 24 8.92 23.69 10.68
C VAL A 24 9.56 22.84 11.77
N LEU A 25 9.82 23.44 12.92
CA LEU A 25 10.47 22.78 14.05
C LEU A 25 9.51 22.61 15.24
N ASP A 26 9.66 21.49 15.94
CA ASP A 26 9.05 21.27 17.25
C ASP A 26 10.01 21.72 18.37
N ARG A 27 9.59 22.69 19.18
CA ARG A 27 10.32 23.14 20.38
C ARG A 27 9.74 22.56 21.68
N GLY A 28 8.80 21.63 21.59
CA GLY A 28 8.09 21.02 22.72
C GLY A 28 6.85 21.82 23.12
N ASP A 29 7.02 23.12 23.41
CA ASP A 29 5.92 23.99 23.83
C ASP A 29 5.29 24.79 22.66
N GLU A 30 6.00 24.91 21.54
CA GLU A 30 5.54 25.62 20.35
C GLU A 30 6.13 25.05 19.06
N ILE A 31 5.42 25.26 17.95
CA ILE A 31 5.91 24.97 16.61
C ILE A 31 6.47 26.26 16.01
N GLU A 32 7.74 26.22 15.62
CA GLU A 32 8.47 27.37 15.08
C GLU A 32 8.69 27.19 13.57
N LEU A 33 8.38 28.23 12.78
CA LEU A 33 8.72 28.26 11.36
C LEU A 33 9.96 29.13 11.15
N MET A 34 10.99 28.54 10.56
CA MET A 34 12.23 29.22 10.19
C MET A 34 12.40 29.23 8.68
N ALA A 35 13.05 30.26 8.14
CA ALA A 35 13.40 30.34 6.73
C ALA A 35 14.91 30.52 6.57
N ILE A 36 15.54 29.70 5.72
CA ILE A 36 16.96 29.80 5.40
C ILE A 36 17.15 29.96 3.88
N PRO A 37 17.99 30.91 3.41
CA PRO A 37 18.27 31.03 1.98
C PRO A 37 18.91 29.75 1.43
N ALA A 38 18.29 29.18 0.40
CA ALA A 38 18.75 27.94 -0.18
C ALA A 38 18.29 27.82 -1.64
N PRO A 39 19.16 27.33 -2.55
CA PRO A 39 18.77 27.06 -3.92
C PRO A 39 17.72 25.94 -3.96
N VAL A 40 16.84 25.95 -4.97
CA VAL A 40 15.78 24.93 -5.12
C VAL A 40 16.35 23.50 -5.19
N GLN A 41 17.55 23.34 -5.75
CA GLN A 41 18.25 22.05 -5.81
C GLN A 41 18.53 21.43 -4.43
N ALA A 42 18.63 22.24 -3.38
CA ALA A 42 18.76 21.73 -2.02
C ALA A 42 17.48 21.03 -1.55
N TYR A 43 16.31 21.58 -1.89
CA TYR A 43 15.02 20.95 -1.61
C TYR A 43 14.84 19.67 -2.42
N GLU A 44 15.14 19.71 -3.73
CA GLU A 44 15.07 18.53 -4.61
C GLU A 44 15.96 17.39 -4.12
N GLY A 45 17.19 17.70 -3.70
CA GLY A 45 18.10 16.69 -3.13
C GLY A 45 17.58 16.09 -1.82
N LEU A 46 16.89 16.87 -0.98
CA LEU A 46 16.23 16.36 0.22
C LEU A 46 15.02 15.47 -0.11
N GLN A 47 14.27 15.78 -1.17
CA GLN A 47 13.19 14.91 -1.66
C GLN A 47 13.73 13.58 -2.21
N GLN A 48 14.81 13.62 -2.99
CA GLN A 48 15.48 12.40 -3.47
C GLN A 48 16.05 11.58 -2.31
N LEU A 49 16.62 12.25 -1.30
CA LEU A 49 17.08 11.56 -0.09
C LEU A 49 15.90 10.91 0.63
N HIS A 50 14.79 11.63 0.82
CA HIS A 50 13.56 11.06 1.36
C HIS A 50 13.14 9.81 0.59
N GLU A 51 13.14 9.84 -0.74
CA GLU A 51 12.79 8.68 -1.58
C GLU A 51 13.78 7.50 -1.45
N LEU A 52 15.04 7.76 -1.10
CA LEU A 52 16.07 6.74 -0.88
C LEU A 52 16.07 6.16 0.55
N ILE A 53 15.69 6.96 1.55
CA ILE A 53 15.74 6.59 2.98
C ILE A 53 14.37 6.24 3.56
N ALA A 54 13.31 6.81 3.01
CA ALA A 54 12.09 6.06 2.91
C ALA A 54 12.54 4.85 2.09
N GLU A 55 12.62 3.70 2.72
CA GLU A 55 12.48 2.44 1.98
C GLU A 55 11.40 2.68 0.93
N PRO A 56 11.49 2.17 -0.32
CA PRO A 56 10.40 2.27 -1.28
C PRO A 56 9.17 1.94 -0.50
N SER A 57 8.46 3.01 -0.15
CA SER A 57 7.43 2.85 0.83
C SER A 57 6.43 2.21 -0.10
N THR A 58 6.24 0.91 0.07
CA THR A 58 4.97 0.47 0.60
C THR A 58 4.52 1.58 1.55
N LEU A 59 3.97 2.65 0.95
CA LEU A 59 2.95 3.42 1.59
C LEU A 59 2.13 2.32 2.27
N PRO A 60 1.75 2.43 3.54
CA PRO A 60 0.41 2.01 3.78
C PRO A 60 -0.41 2.94 2.85
N PHE A 61 -0.61 2.52 1.59
CA PHE A 61 -1.98 2.31 1.14
C PHE A 61 -2.58 1.70 2.40
N ALA A 62 -3.34 2.50 3.15
CA ALA A 62 -4.24 1.88 4.09
C ALA A 62 -4.91 0.81 3.24
N GLU A 63 -4.51 -0.46 3.42
CA GLU A 63 -4.72 -1.54 2.44
C GLU A 63 -6.16 -1.39 2.01
N GLU A 64 -6.39 -0.80 0.83
CA GLU A 64 -7.75 -0.42 0.51
C GLU A 64 -8.43 -1.77 0.39
N PRO A 65 -9.43 -2.05 1.25
CA PRO A 65 -9.93 -3.40 1.38
C PRO A 65 -10.36 -3.85 -0.01
N ILE A 66 -9.82 -4.98 -0.47
CA ILE A 66 -10.04 -5.49 -1.82
C ILE A 66 -11.54 -5.41 -2.10
N ALA A 67 -11.92 -4.67 -3.13
CA ALA A 67 -13.32 -4.39 -3.42
C ALA A 67 -14.06 -5.71 -3.73
N MET A 68 -14.96 -6.11 -2.81
CA MET A 68 -15.67 -7.38 -2.90
C MET A 68 -16.93 -7.26 -3.75
N LEU A 69 -17.08 -8.15 -4.73
CA LEU A 69 -18.25 -8.28 -5.59
C LEU A 69 -19.09 -9.49 -5.12
N PRO A 70 -20.36 -9.30 -4.73
CA PRO A 70 -21.25 -10.40 -4.40
C PRO A 70 -21.48 -11.32 -5.59
N VAL A 71 -21.51 -12.63 -5.34
CA VAL A 71 -21.70 -13.64 -6.39
C VAL A 71 -22.81 -14.63 -6.04
N SER A 72 -23.50 -15.13 -7.07
CA SER A 72 -24.50 -16.20 -6.90
C SER A 72 -23.81 -17.56 -6.88
N SER A 73 -23.26 -17.95 -5.72
CA SER A 73 -22.59 -19.24 -5.54
C SER A 73 -22.98 -19.90 -4.21
N SER A 74 -23.03 -21.23 -4.20
CA SER A 74 -23.19 -22.01 -2.96
C SER A 74 -21.89 -22.08 -2.14
N MET A 75 -20.76 -21.72 -2.74
CA MET A 75 -19.44 -21.72 -2.10
C MET A 75 -19.08 -20.33 -1.57
N ALA A 76 -19.14 -19.31 -2.43
CA ALA A 76 -18.71 -17.95 -2.14
C ALA A 76 -19.92 -17.03 -1.98
N TYR A 77 -19.84 -16.13 -1.02
CA TYR A 77 -20.75 -14.99 -0.86
C TYR A 77 -20.29 -13.82 -1.74
N ALA A 78 -18.99 -13.50 -1.68
CA ALA A 78 -18.38 -12.46 -2.48
C ALA A 78 -16.94 -12.83 -2.87
N VAL A 79 -16.45 -12.25 -3.96
CA VAL A 79 -15.07 -12.38 -4.41
C VAL A 79 -14.53 -11.01 -4.84
N GLY A 80 -13.25 -10.77 -4.63
CA GLY A 80 -12.58 -9.53 -5.01
C GLY A 80 -11.17 -9.83 -5.50
N TYR A 81 -10.62 -8.96 -6.34
CA TYR A 81 -9.31 -9.16 -6.92
C TYR A 81 -8.52 -7.85 -6.97
N ASP A 82 -7.26 -7.93 -6.55
CA ASP A 82 -6.28 -6.86 -6.71
C ASP A 82 -5.28 -7.28 -7.80
N SER A 83 -5.24 -6.53 -8.91
CA SER A 83 -4.32 -6.80 -10.03
C SER A 83 -2.90 -6.27 -9.81
N HIS A 84 -2.73 -5.29 -8.91
CA HIS A 84 -1.41 -4.77 -8.54
C HIS A 84 -0.65 -5.78 -7.68
N GLU A 85 -1.35 -6.40 -6.73
CA GLU A 85 -0.79 -7.39 -5.81
C GLU A 85 -1.01 -8.85 -6.26
N GLN A 86 -1.84 -9.06 -7.28
CA GLN A 86 -2.25 -10.38 -7.78
C GLN A 86 -2.88 -11.24 -6.67
N ILE A 87 -3.77 -10.62 -5.88
CA ILE A 87 -4.44 -11.24 -4.74
C ILE A 87 -5.92 -11.44 -5.07
N LEU A 88 -6.37 -12.69 -4.99
CA LEU A 88 -7.79 -13.04 -5.00
C LEU A 88 -8.29 -13.18 -3.57
N GLN A 89 -9.29 -12.39 -3.20
CA GLN A 89 -10.01 -12.52 -1.95
C GLN A 89 -11.33 -13.27 -2.16
N VAL A 90 -11.60 -14.26 -1.32
CA VAL A 90 -12.84 -15.04 -1.33
C VAL A 90 -13.49 -15.00 0.04
N GLU A 91 -14.71 -14.48 0.09
CA GLU A 91 -15.58 -14.61 1.25
C GLU A 91 -16.51 -15.82 1.02
N PHE A 92 -16.35 -16.85 1.84
CA PHE A 92 -17.18 -18.04 1.78
C PHE A 92 -18.55 -17.78 2.40
N GLN A 93 -19.57 -18.56 2.00
CA GLN A 93 -20.91 -18.51 2.61
C GLN A 93 -20.92 -18.75 4.15
N SER A 94 -19.85 -19.35 4.69
CA SER A 94 -19.66 -19.49 6.14
C SER A 94 -19.21 -18.21 6.85
N GLY A 95 -18.94 -17.13 6.11
CA GLY A 95 -18.37 -15.88 6.61
C GLY A 95 -16.84 -15.90 6.78
N ALA A 96 -16.16 -16.99 6.40
CA ALA A 96 -14.71 -17.04 6.44
C ALA A 96 -14.14 -16.31 5.21
N VAL A 97 -13.12 -15.48 5.40
CA VAL A 97 -12.46 -14.75 4.31
C VAL A 97 -11.04 -15.27 4.15
N TYR A 98 -10.66 -15.56 2.92
CA TYR A 98 -9.31 -15.99 2.56
C TYR A 98 -8.77 -15.13 1.43
N GLN A 99 -7.47 -14.87 1.47
CA GLN A 99 -6.72 -14.29 0.37
C GLN A 99 -5.82 -15.36 -0.25
N TYR A 100 -5.74 -15.36 -1.58
CA TYR A 100 -4.92 -16.25 -2.39
C TYR A 100 -3.95 -15.38 -3.18
N SER A 101 -2.65 -15.54 -2.92
CA SER A 101 -1.60 -14.71 -3.52
C SER A 101 -1.08 -15.32 -4.84
N GLY A 102 -0.69 -14.45 -5.77
CA GLY A 102 -0.11 -14.85 -7.04
C GLY A 102 -1.11 -15.37 -8.08
N VAL A 103 -2.41 -15.08 -7.89
CA VAL A 103 -3.45 -15.40 -8.87
C VAL A 103 -3.36 -14.37 -10.00
N ASP A 104 -3.07 -14.81 -11.22
CA ASP A 104 -3.02 -13.92 -12.37
C ASP A 104 -4.41 -13.41 -12.81
N GLU A 105 -4.41 -12.34 -13.60
CA GLU A 105 -5.63 -11.66 -14.05
C GLU A 105 -6.51 -12.56 -14.92
N GLU A 106 -5.90 -13.43 -15.74
CA GLU A 106 -6.62 -14.40 -16.58
C GLU A 106 -7.42 -15.41 -15.72
N THR A 107 -6.77 -15.96 -14.68
CA THR A 107 -7.43 -16.86 -13.73
C THR A 107 -8.57 -16.16 -12.97
N TRP A 108 -8.42 -14.89 -12.64
CA TRP A 108 -9.49 -14.09 -12.04
C TRP A 108 -10.68 -13.90 -12.99
N GLU A 109 -10.42 -13.49 -14.24
CA GLU A 109 -11.46 -13.28 -15.26
C GLU A 109 -12.24 -14.57 -15.53
N ASP A 110 -11.54 -15.70 -15.61
CA ASP A 110 -12.13 -17.03 -15.78
C ASP A 110 -12.98 -17.44 -14.57
N LEU A 111 -12.48 -17.24 -13.33
CA LEU A 111 -13.27 -17.48 -12.12
C LEU A 111 -14.55 -16.64 -12.10
N HIS A 112 -14.43 -15.36 -12.44
CA HIS A 112 -15.53 -14.41 -12.41
C HIS A 112 -16.59 -14.73 -13.47
N SER A 113 -16.17 -15.25 -14.63
CA SER A 113 -17.04 -15.59 -15.76
C SER A 113 -17.54 -17.04 -15.75
N ALA A 114 -17.05 -17.88 -14.82
CA ALA A 114 -17.38 -19.30 -14.79
C ALA A 114 -18.87 -19.56 -14.48
N ASP A 115 -19.47 -20.49 -15.23
CA ASP A 115 -20.84 -20.99 -14.98
C ASP A 115 -21.01 -21.55 -13.55
N SER A 116 -19.91 -22.04 -12.96
CA SER A 116 -19.86 -22.50 -11.59
C SER A 116 -18.54 -22.10 -10.92
N ILE A 117 -18.57 -20.96 -10.22
CA ILE A 117 -17.45 -20.42 -9.42
C ILE A 117 -16.85 -21.49 -8.51
N GLY A 118 -17.68 -22.30 -7.84
CA GLY A 118 -17.19 -23.33 -6.94
C GLY A 118 -16.46 -24.48 -7.65
N GLN A 119 -16.92 -24.87 -8.84
CA GLN A 119 -16.26 -25.91 -9.63
C GLN A 119 -14.91 -25.42 -10.19
N PHE A 120 -14.86 -24.16 -10.66
CA PHE A 120 -13.60 -23.55 -11.13
C PHE A 120 -12.62 -23.41 -9.97
N PHE A 121 -13.04 -22.81 -8.86
CA PHE A 121 -12.20 -22.62 -7.67
C PHE A 121 -11.56 -23.92 -7.19
N ASN A 122 -12.32 -25.03 -7.13
CA ASN A 122 -11.77 -26.32 -6.69
C ASN A 122 -10.77 -26.93 -7.67
N GLN A 123 -10.85 -26.61 -8.96
CA GLN A 123 -9.95 -27.14 -9.99
C GLN A 123 -8.70 -26.27 -10.14
N GLU A 124 -8.88 -24.95 -10.20
CA GLU A 124 -7.84 -24.01 -10.61
C GLU A 124 -7.19 -23.22 -9.47
N ILE A 125 -7.83 -23.14 -8.30
CA ILE A 125 -7.35 -22.24 -7.23
C ILE A 125 -6.99 -23.03 -5.97
N LYS A 126 -7.89 -23.89 -5.52
CA LYS A 126 -7.76 -24.60 -4.25
C LYS A 126 -6.52 -25.50 -4.22
N GLY A 127 -5.58 -25.17 -3.35
CA GLY A 127 -4.33 -25.91 -3.17
C GLY A 127 -3.27 -25.69 -4.25
N LYS A 128 -3.52 -24.75 -5.18
CA LYS A 128 -2.56 -24.31 -6.21
C LYS A 128 -1.86 -22.99 -5.84
N TYR A 129 -2.50 -22.17 -5.01
CA TYR A 129 -1.97 -20.89 -4.53
C TYR A 129 -1.75 -20.90 -3.02
N ASP A 130 -0.75 -20.13 -2.58
CA ASP A 130 -0.58 -19.82 -1.17
C ASP A 130 -1.77 -18.99 -0.69
N CYS A 131 -2.29 -19.36 0.48
CA CYS A 131 -3.46 -18.71 1.02
C CYS A 131 -3.35 -18.46 2.51
N GLU A 132 -3.93 -17.35 2.95
CA GLU A 132 -4.08 -17.00 4.35
C GLU A 132 -5.53 -16.64 4.68
N ARG A 133 -5.90 -16.86 5.94
CA ARG A 133 -7.22 -16.48 6.44
C ARG A 133 -7.12 -15.07 6.98
N ILE A 134 -8.04 -14.21 6.58
CA ILE A 134 -8.17 -12.86 7.09
C ILE A 134 -9.24 -12.86 8.18
N ASP A 135 -8.85 -12.41 9.37
CA ASP A 135 -9.75 -12.22 10.50
C ASP A 135 -9.99 -10.71 10.65
N TYR A 136 -11.24 -10.27 10.47
CA TYR A 136 -11.70 -8.90 10.72
C TYR A 136 -12.19 -8.72 12.16
#